data_AF-A0A973CQH3-F1
#
_entry.id   AF-A0A973CQH3-F1
#
_cell.length_a   1.000
_cell.length_b   1.000
_cell.length_c   1.000
_cell.angle_alpha   90.00
_cell.angle_beta   90.00
_cell.angle_gamma   90.00
#
_symmetry.space_group_name_H-M   'P 1'
#
loop_
_entity.id
_entity.type
_entity.pdbx_description
1 polymer ?
#
loop_
_entity_poly.entity_id
_entity_poly.type
_entity_poly.pdbx_seq_one_letter_code
_entity_poly.pdbx_strand_id
1 'polypeptide(L)'
;DVYWKENYIYNELHFSPFHISLDTIDKYVDRLNKESIRYFHAYPSAIINLMHAMKEKNLKLSYSPKAIFLISENYSIEQVQELDDFFSCKMMSFYGHSERLIFAPTFGDMMTFKHDKRYGFCELVNEQGEVINSDNITGELVGTSYDNWMMPLIRYKTDDYSKYYNSKSAIFTQLEGRWKQEKLIGKNDEEITLTALNMHSKIFANVLNYQYQQIQKGIVKICLIPGKSYSENDKQAILDAFDSKAGHAVEFSIEIVDRMQLTSRGKFQRLIK
;
A
#
# COMPACT_ATOMS: atom_id res chain seq x y z
N ASP A 1 -21.14 12.87 10.07
CA ASP A 1 -21.61 11.83 9.14
C ASP A 1 -20.77 10.57 9.37
N VAL A 2 -21.22 9.39 8.97
CA VAL A 2 -20.46 8.13 9.07
C VAL A 2 -19.40 8.04 7.95
N TYR A 3 -19.64 8.72 6.82
CA TYR A 3 -18.78 8.66 5.64
C TYR A 3 -17.64 9.68 5.64
N TRP A 4 -17.79 10.81 6.33
CA TRP A 4 -16.76 11.83 6.42
C TRP A 4 -16.86 12.70 7.68
N LYS A 5 -15.74 13.35 8.00
CA LYS A 5 -15.62 14.32 9.09
C LYS A 5 -14.87 15.56 8.61
N GLU A 6 -15.42 16.73 8.92
CA GLU A 6 -14.75 18.01 8.69
C GLU A 6 -13.75 18.30 9.81
N ASN A 7 -12.58 18.79 9.43
CA ASN A 7 -11.53 19.26 10.33
C ASN A 7 -11.26 20.73 10.00
N TYR A 8 -12.05 21.64 10.59
CA TYR A 8 -11.98 23.06 10.27
C TYR A 8 -10.65 23.71 10.62
N ILE A 9 -9.93 23.20 11.63
CA ILE A 9 -8.65 23.75 12.08
C ILE A 9 -7.62 23.69 10.95
N TYR A 10 -7.62 22.59 10.19
CA TYR A 10 -6.68 22.35 9.10
C TYR A 10 -7.34 22.48 7.72
N ASN A 11 -8.62 22.87 7.67
CA ASN A 11 -9.43 22.94 6.46
C ASN A 11 -9.39 21.61 5.67
N GLU A 12 -9.58 20.49 6.37
CA GLU A 12 -9.56 19.16 5.77
C GLU A 12 -10.93 18.51 5.82
N LEU A 13 -11.19 17.65 4.84
CA LEU A 13 -12.33 16.75 4.83
C LEU A 13 -11.81 15.31 4.85
N HIS A 14 -12.01 14.62 5.97
CA HIS A 14 -11.56 13.25 6.15
C HIS A 14 -12.65 12.29 5.69
N PHE A 15 -12.39 11.57 4.62
CA PHE A 15 -13.28 10.52 4.13
C PHE A 15 -12.95 9.18 4.79
N SER A 16 -13.98 8.43 5.14
CA SER A 16 -13.82 7.10 5.72
C SER A 16 -13.42 6.09 4.64
N PRO A 17 -12.26 5.42 4.72
CA PRO A 17 -11.90 4.36 3.77
C PRO A 17 -12.78 3.11 3.94
N PHE A 18 -13.33 2.90 5.13
CA PHE A 18 -14.13 1.72 5.50
C PHE A 18 -15.48 1.61 4.79
N HIS A 19 -16.01 2.73 4.31
CA HIS A 19 -17.35 2.81 3.76
C HIS A 19 -17.30 3.13 2.27
N ILE A 20 -16.18 2.88 1.59
CA ILE A 20 -16.09 2.94 0.12
C ILE A 20 -16.54 1.59 -0.43
N SER A 21 -17.67 1.58 -1.12
CA SER A 21 -18.23 0.41 -1.80
C SER A 21 -19.10 0.82 -2.98
N LEU A 22 -19.53 -0.14 -3.79
CA LEU A 22 -20.48 0.13 -4.87
C LEU A 22 -21.78 0.78 -4.36
N ASP A 23 -22.28 0.42 -3.17
CA ASP A 23 -23.53 0.98 -2.63
C ASP A 23 -23.42 2.43 -2.16
N THR A 24 -22.21 2.88 -1.87
CA THR A 24 -21.94 4.14 -1.16
C THR A 24 -21.18 5.16 -1.99
N ILE A 25 -20.54 4.72 -3.08
CA ILE A 25 -19.64 5.55 -3.89
C ILE A 25 -20.29 6.82 -4.44
N ASP A 26 -21.59 6.79 -4.76
CA ASP A 26 -22.33 7.98 -5.23
C ASP A 26 -22.22 9.14 -4.22
N LYS A 27 -22.38 8.84 -2.92
CA LYS A 27 -22.29 9.85 -1.84
C LYS A 27 -20.89 10.46 -1.75
N TYR A 28 -19.85 9.65 -1.96
CA TYR A 28 -18.46 10.11 -1.94
C TYR A 28 -18.19 11.03 -3.12
N VAL A 29 -18.60 10.63 -4.33
CA VAL A 29 -18.41 11.41 -5.56
C VAL A 29 -19.17 12.74 -5.49
N ASP A 30 -20.44 12.72 -5.06
CA ASP A 30 -21.24 13.94 -4.88
C ASP A 30 -20.56 14.93 -3.93
N ARG A 31 -20.08 14.43 -2.80
CA ARG A 31 -19.39 15.26 -1.81
C ARG A 31 -18.06 15.78 -2.32
N LEU A 32 -17.26 14.96 -3.00
CA LEU A 32 -15.99 15.38 -3.61
C LEU A 32 -16.22 16.46 -4.68
N ASN A 33 -17.26 16.33 -5.50
CA ASN A 33 -17.64 17.31 -6.53
C ASN A 33 -18.09 18.63 -5.94
N LYS A 34 -18.96 18.57 -4.91
CA LYS A 34 -19.42 19.76 -4.19
C LYS A 34 -18.27 20.59 -3.64
N GLU A 35 -17.28 19.94 -3.02
CA GLU A 35 -16.18 20.64 -2.35
C GLU A 35 -14.99 20.93 -3.28
N SER A 36 -14.92 20.28 -4.45
CA SER A 36 -13.83 20.46 -5.42
C SER A 36 -12.43 20.34 -4.79
N ILE A 37 -12.23 19.27 -4.01
CA ILE A 37 -11.01 19.03 -3.23
C ILE A 37 -9.78 18.97 -4.15
N ARG A 38 -8.79 19.83 -3.94
CA ARG A 38 -7.65 19.95 -4.89
C ARG A 38 -6.49 19.00 -4.61
N TYR A 39 -6.36 18.49 -3.38
CA TYR A 39 -5.25 17.66 -2.96
C TYR A 39 -5.76 16.51 -2.11
N PHE A 40 -5.38 15.28 -2.46
CA PHE A 40 -5.86 14.09 -1.77
C PHE A 40 -4.70 13.50 -0.98
N HIS A 41 -4.90 13.25 0.31
CA HIS A 41 -3.97 12.47 1.12
C HIS A 41 -4.65 11.13 1.36
N ALA A 42 -4.15 10.09 0.69
CA ALA A 42 -4.86 8.82 0.65
C ALA A 42 -3.92 7.63 0.87
N TYR A 43 -4.47 6.63 1.56
CA TYR A 43 -3.93 5.28 1.47
C TYR A 43 -4.05 4.79 0.02
N PRO A 44 -2.99 4.22 -0.59
CA PRO A 44 -3.05 3.58 -1.90
C PRO A 44 -4.28 2.68 -2.09
N SER A 45 -4.55 1.79 -1.13
CA SER A 45 -5.70 0.89 -1.20
C SER A 45 -7.04 1.63 -1.26
N ALA A 46 -7.22 2.67 -0.45
CA ALA A 46 -8.48 3.41 -0.37
C ALA A 46 -8.77 4.18 -1.67
N ILE A 47 -7.77 4.83 -2.25
CA ILE A 47 -7.97 5.57 -3.51
C ILE A 47 -8.16 4.64 -4.70
N ILE A 48 -7.53 3.47 -4.71
CA ILE A 48 -7.77 2.43 -5.71
C ILE A 48 -9.19 1.89 -5.60
N ASN A 49 -9.66 1.56 -4.39
CA ASN A 49 -11.04 1.12 -4.17
C ASN A 49 -12.05 2.19 -4.62
N LEU A 50 -11.77 3.47 -4.34
CA LEU A 50 -12.60 4.58 -4.81
C LEU A 50 -12.65 4.61 -6.34
N MET A 51 -11.49 4.59 -7.00
CA MET A 51 -11.39 4.56 -8.46
C MET A 51 -12.14 3.38 -9.07
N HIS A 52 -11.95 2.18 -8.56
CA HIS A 52 -12.61 0.98 -9.06
C HIS A 52 -14.12 1.07 -8.90
N ALA A 53 -14.62 1.48 -7.73
CA ALA A 53 -16.05 1.68 -7.53
C ALA A 53 -16.63 2.77 -8.46
N MET A 54 -15.89 3.85 -8.71
CA MET A 54 -16.28 4.89 -9.66
C MET A 54 -16.32 4.37 -11.10
N LYS A 55 -15.29 3.66 -11.55
CA LYS A 55 -15.25 3.01 -12.87
C LYS A 55 -16.45 2.08 -13.02
N GLU A 56 -16.74 1.29 -11.99
CA GLU A 56 -17.85 0.36 -12.02
C GLU A 56 -19.23 1.03 -12.12
N LYS A 57 -19.43 2.18 -11.49
CA LYS A 57 -20.68 2.95 -11.63
C LYS A 57 -20.66 4.01 -12.73
N ASN A 58 -19.62 4.05 -13.57
CA ASN A 58 -19.39 5.10 -14.57
C ASN A 58 -19.45 6.53 -13.97
N LEU A 59 -19.02 6.68 -12.72
CA LEU A 59 -18.97 7.96 -12.02
C LEU A 59 -17.64 8.68 -12.33
N LYS A 60 -17.67 10.01 -12.32
CA LYS A 60 -16.51 10.86 -12.52
C LYS A 60 -16.54 12.05 -11.59
N LEU A 61 -15.35 12.56 -11.26
CA LEU A 61 -15.25 13.87 -10.65
C LEU A 61 -15.55 14.94 -11.72
N SER A 62 -16.22 16.02 -11.31
CA SER A 62 -16.49 17.19 -12.17
C SER A 62 -15.28 18.10 -12.32
N TYR A 63 -14.14 17.70 -11.77
CA TYR A 63 -12.86 18.41 -11.76
C TYR A 63 -11.71 17.39 -11.72
N SER A 64 -10.51 17.82 -12.10
CA SER A 64 -9.28 17.04 -11.87
C SER A 64 -8.58 17.54 -10.61
N PRO A 65 -8.27 16.66 -9.64
CA PRO A 65 -7.40 17.03 -8.52
C PRO A 65 -6.06 17.56 -9.04
N LYS A 66 -5.34 18.35 -8.23
CA LYS A 66 -3.99 18.80 -8.59
C LYS A 66 -2.93 17.74 -8.29
N ALA A 67 -3.08 17.03 -7.17
CA ALA A 67 -2.22 15.93 -6.82
C ALA A 67 -2.90 14.95 -5.85
N ILE A 68 -2.46 13.69 -5.92
CA ILE A 68 -2.79 12.65 -4.96
C ILE A 68 -1.49 12.20 -4.29
N PHE A 69 -1.47 12.30 -2.96
CA PHE A 69 -0.39 11.84 -2.10
C PHE A 69 -0.72 10.42 -1.62
N LEU A 70 -0.02 9.44 -2.16
CA LEU A 70 -0.12 8.04 -1.78
C LEU A 70 0.77 7.80 -0.55
N ILE A 71 0.18 7.60 0.62
CA ILE A 71 0.94 7.58 1.88
C ILE A 71 0.55 6.39 2.77
N SER A 72 1.44 6.05 3.70
CA SER A 72 1.19 5.09 4.80
C SER A 72 0.97 3.62 4.41
N GLU A 73 1.00 3.28 3.12
CA GLU A 73 1.02 1.91 2.58
C GLU A 73 1.95 1.86 1.35
N ASN A 74 2.40 0.66 1.00
CA ASN A 74 3.12 0.44 -0.25
C ASN A 74 2.17 0.44 -1.45
N TYR A 75 2.70 0.75 -2.62
CA TYR A 75 2.00 0.74 -3.90
C TYR A 75 2.92 0.18 -5.00
N SER A 76 2.33 -0.28 -6.10
CA SER A 76 3.06 -0.70 -7.30
C SER A 76 3.05 0.40 -8.38
N ILE A 77 3.93 0.28 -9.37
CA ILE A 77 3.98 1.25 -10.48
C ILE A 77 2.73 1.16 -11.36
N GLU A 78 2.15 -0.03 -11.49
CA GLU A 78 0.90 -0.26 -12.23
C GLU A 78 -0.27 0.43 -11.53
N GLN A 79 -0.33 0.38 -10.20
CA GLN A 79 -1.34 1.10 -9.42
C GLN A 79 -1.20 2.61 -9.58
N VAL A 80 0.04 3.12 -9.58
CA VAL A 80 0.32 4.55 -9.81
C VAL A 80 -0.15 4.97 -11.20
N GLN A 81 0.16 4.19 -12.24
CA GLN A 81 -0.27 4.45 -13.61
C GLN A 81 -1.80 4.43 -13.74
N GLU A 82 -2.46 3.43 -13.14
CA GLU A 82 -3.91 3.32 -13.19
C GLU A 82 -4.62 4.54 -12.57
N LEU A 83 -4.08 5.04 -11.44
CA LEU A 83 -4.58 6.23 -10.76
C LEU A 83 -4.29 7.51 -11.55
N ASP A 84 -3.09 7.65 -12.11
CA ASP A 84 -2.70 8.79 -12.95
C ASP A 84 -3.62 8.89 -14.18
N ASP A 85 -3.81 7.77 -14.89
CA ASP A 85 -4.70 7.69 -16.06
C ASP A 85 -6.16 8.04 -15.70
N PHE A 86 -6.65 7.55 -14.57
CA PHE A 86 -8.05 7.75 -14.17
C PHE A 86 -8.36 9.15 -13.66
N PHE A 87 -7.52 9.69 -12.77
CA PHE A 87 -7.74 11.02 -12.18
C PHE A 87 -7.10 12.16 -12.98
N SER A 88 -6.19 11.82 -13.92
CA SER A 88 -5.43 12.77 -14.74
C SER A 88 -4.74 13.85 -13.89
N CYS A 89 -4.05 13.43 -12.82
CA CYS A 89 -3.40 14.34 -11.90
C CYS A 89 -2.08 13.81 -11.35
N LYS A 90 -1.27 14.71 -10.78
CA LYS A 90 0.08 14.37 -10.33
C LYS A 90 0.05 13.38 -9.17
N MET A 91 0.66 12.21 -9.36
CA MET A 91 0.94 11.26 -8.28
C MET A 91 2.19 11.69 -7.50
N MET A 92 2.11 11.68 -6.17
CA MET A 92 3.24 11.97 -5.28
C MET A 92 3.18 11.03 -4.06
N SER A 93 4.31 10.85 -3.38
CA SER A 93 4.37 10.08 -2.14
C SER A 93 5.54 10.54 -1.28
N PHE A 94 5.61 10.03 -0.06
CA PHE A 94 6.77 10.10 0.79
C PHE A 94 6.82 8.89 1.72
N TYR A 95 8.03 8.47 2.07
CA TYR A 95 8.26 7.64 3.24
C TYR A 95 8.38 8.52 4.49
N GLY A 96 7.73 8.09 5.56
CA GLY A 96 7.76 8.72 6.86
C GLY A 96 7.02 7.87 7.87
N HIS A 97 7.23 8.17 9.14
CA HIS A 97 6.72 7.36 10.24
C HIS A 97 6.49 8.22 11.49
N SER A 98 5.67 7.70 12.42
CA SER A 98 5.15 8.48 13.55
C SER A 98 6.22 8.87 14.57
N GLU A 99 7.33 8.14 14.61
CA GLU A 99 8.49 8.43 15.46
C GLU A 99 9.27 9.68 14.99
N ARG A 100 8.99 10.20 13.79
CA ARG A 100 9.57 11.45 13.24
C ARG A 100 11.10 11.43 13.17
N LEU A 101 11.66 10.37 12.57
CA LEU A 101 13.11 10.22 12.41
C LEU A 101 13.56 10.39 10.95
N ILE A 102 12.78 9.85 10.02
CA ILE A 102 13.09 9.85 8.59
C ILE A 102 11.90 10.43 7.84
N PHE A 103 12.19 11.35 6.92
CA PHE A 103 11.23 11.86 5.95
C PHE A 103 11.90 11.88 4.59
N ALA A 104 11.36 11.12 3.65
CA ALA A 104 11.92 11.00 2.31
C ALA A 104 10.79 11.10 1.27
N PRO A 105 10.54 12.28 0.70
CA PRO A 105 9.61 12.43 -0.42
C PRO A 105 10.11 11.72 -1.68
N THR A 106 9.17 11.38 -2.57
CA THR A 106 9.51 10.86 -3.89
C THR A 106 10.38 11.85 -4.67
N PHE A 107 11.32 11.34 -5.45
CA PHE A 107 12.33 12.12 -6.15
C PHE A 107 12.52 11.61 -7.57
N GLY A 108 12.16 12.43 -8.56
CA GLY A 108 12.24 12.08 -9.99
C GLY A 108 11.06 11.21 -10.44
N ASP A 109 10.80 10.12 -9.73
CA ASP A 109 9.72 9.16 -10.00
C ASP A 109 9.03 8.69 -8.70
N MET A 110 8.06 7.78 -8.82
CA MET A 110 7.27 7.25 -7.69
C MET A 110 7.93 6.10 -6.92
N MET A 111 9.12 5.64 -7.32
CA MET A 111 9.84 4.50 -6.73
C MET A 111 11.16 4.90 -6.07
N THR A 112 11.58 6.15 -6.26
CA THR A 112 12.82 6.72 -5.75
C THR A 112 12.50 7.78 -4.72
N PHE A 113 13.20 7.78 -3.59
CA PHE A 113 12.93 8.66 -2.46
C PHE A 113 14.21 9.36 -2.05
N LYS A 114 14.14 10.65 -1.72
CA LYS A 114 15.31 11.41 -1.28
C LYS A 114 15.13 11.85 0.16
N HIS A 115 16.02 11.40 1.04
CA HIS A 115 16.00 11.81 2.44
C HIS A 115 16.08 13.33 2.58
N ASP A 116 15.17 13.92 3.35
CA ASP A 116 15.33 15.29 3.82
C ASP A 116 16.28 15.30 5.02
N LYS A 117 17.56 15.59 4.74
CA LYS A 117 18.63 15.65 5.75
C LYS A 117 18.38 16.69 6.85
N ARG A 118 17.37 17.56 6.72
CA ARG A 118 16.96 18.52 7.77
C ARG A 118 16.00 17.91 8.78
N TYR A 119 15.32 16.81 8.42
CA TYR A 119 14.30 16.18 9.25
C TYR A 119 14.90 15.28 10.36
N GLY A 120 15.98 14.59 10.03
CA GLY A 120 16.68 13.69 10.94
C GLY A 120 17.91 13.08 10.29
N PHE A 121 18.65 12.27 11.06
CA PHE A 121 19.75 11.47 10.53
C PHE A 121 19.22 10.11 10.10
N CYS A 122 19.57 9.68 8.89
CA CYS A 122 19.13 8.40 8.33
C CYS A 122 20.34 7.60 7.87
N GLU A 123 20.35 6.32 8.22
CA GLU A 123 21.37 5.34 7.86
C GLU A 123 20.69 4.08 7.30
N LEU A 124 21.41 3.33 6.46
CA LEU A 124 21.09 1.94 6.18
C LEU A 124 22.07 1.05 6.93
N VAL A 125 21.57 0.05 7.63
CA VAL A 125 22.42 -0.93 8.35
C VAL A 125 22.19 -2.35 7.84
N ASN A 126 23.26 -3.14 7.76
CA ASN A 126 23.17 -4.56 7.45
C ASN A 126 22.74 -5.38 8.68
N GLU A 127 22.62 -6.70 8.52
CA GLU A 127 22.22 -7.62 9.59
C GLU A 127 23.22 -7.66 10.76
N GLN A 128 24.50 -7.36 10.49
CA GLN A 128 25.57 -7.25 11.49
C GLN A 128 25.55 -5.89 12.22
N GLY A 129 24.66 -4.97 11.84
CA GLY A 129 24.53 -3.64 12.44
C GLY A 129 25.52 -2.61 11.89
N GLU A 130 26.25 -2.95 10.82
CA GLU A 130 27.22 -2.08 10.17
C GLU A 130 26.54 -1.15 9.16
N VAL A 131 27.05 0.08 9.05
CA VAL A 131 26.51 1.09 8.14
C VAL A 131 26.88 0.76 6.69
N ILE A 132 25.86 0.67 5.85
CA ILE A 132 26.01 0.50 4.41
C ILE A 132 26.26 1.88 3.79
N ASN A 133 27.38 2.03 3.08
CA ASN A 133 27.74 3.27 2.37
C ASN A 133 27.82 3.11 0.84
N SER A 134 27.41 1.95 0.34
CA SER A 134 27.44 1.60 -1.09
C SER A 134 26.04 1.49 -1.66
N ASP A 135 25.91 1.72 -2.96
CA ASP A 135 24.65 1.63 -3.68
C ASP A 135 24.22 0.16 -3.86
N ASN A 136 22.92 -0.07 -4.01
CA ASN A 136 22.29 -1.36 -4.31
C ASN A 136 22.47 -2.48 -3.26
N ILE A 137 22.91 -2.16 -2.05
CA ILE A 137 22.92 -3.11 -0.92
C ILE A 137 21.69 -2.85 -0.05
N THR A 138 20.86 -3.87 0.15
CA THR A 138 19.69 -3.80 1.01
C THR A 138 20.10 -3.76 2.48
N GLY A 139 19.50 -2.85 3.24
CA GLY A 139 19.65 -2.74 4.69
C GLY A 139 18.38 -2.22 5.35
N GLU A 140 18.37 -2.23 6.67
CA GLU A 140 17.32 -1.64 7.49
C GLU A 140 17.53 -0.13 7.59
N LEU A 141 16.45 0.65 7.46
CA LEU A 141 16.45 2.09 7.70
C LEU A 141 16.57 2.34 9.20
N VAL A 142 17.56 3.15 9.58
CA VAL A 142 17.83 3.52 10.96
C VAL A 142 17.83 5.04 11.09
N GLY A 143 17.02 5.54 12.03
CA GLY A 143 16.77 6.98 12.18
C GLY A 143 17.24 7.55 13.51
N THR A 144 17.67 8.81 13.51
CA THR A 144 17.84 9.64 14.72
C THR A 144 17.07 10.94 14.56
N SER A 145 16.26 11.30 15.56
CA SER A 145 15.46 12.53 15.54
C SER A 145 16.31 13.76 15.79
N TYR A 146 16.00 14.86 15.11
CA TYR A 146 16.53 16.18 15.44
C TYR A 146 15.54 17.06 16.22
N ASP A 147 14.23 16.82 16.06
CA ASP A 147 13.19 17.75 16.50
C ASP A 147 12.02 17.06 17.23
N ASN A 148 12.37 16.10 18.09
CA ASN A 148 11.45 15.45 19.03
C ASN A 148 12.07 15.39 20.44
N TRP A 149 12.12 16.54 21.11
CA TRP A 149 12.73 16.70 22.44
C TRP A 149 12.03 15.90 23.55
N MET A 150 10.75 15.57 23.37
CA MET A 150 9.99 14.78 24.35
C MET A 150 10.31 13.29 24.27
N MET A 151 10.66 12.80 23.08
CA MET A 151 11.01 11.39 22.85
C MET A 151 12.19 11.32 21.86
N PRO A 152 13.41 11.69 22.29
CA PRO A 152 14.58 11.63 21.43
C PRO A 152 14.96 10.17 21.19
N LEU A 153 14.84 9.73 19.94
CA LEU A 153 15.29 8.40 19.52
C LEU A 153 16.61 8.55 18.76
N ILE A 154 17.58 7.72 19.13
CA ILE A 154 18.93 7.69 18.56
C ILE A 154 19.16 6.30 17.98
N ARG A 155 19.52 6.25 16.70
CA ARG A 155 19.74 5.02 15.92
C ARG A 155 18.62 3.99 16.10
N TYR A 156 17.37 4.45 16.02
CA TYR A 156 16.21 3.58 16.11
C TYR A 156 16.01 2.80 14.80
N LYS A 157 15.86 1.50 14.97
CA LYS A 157 15.59 0.51 13.93
C LYS A 157 14.11 0.56 13.54
N THR A 158 13.81 0.90 12.28
CA THR A 158 12.42 1.10 11.84
C THR A 158 11.73 -0.21 11.46
N ASP A 159 12.48 -1.31 11.28
CA ASP A 159 12.01 -2.55 10.68
C ASP A 159 11.50 -2.38 9.23
N ASP A 160 11.87 -1.28 8.59
CA ASP A 160 11.68 -1.04 7.15
C ASP A 160 13.01 -1.15 6.43
N TYR A 161 13.01 -1.77 5.26
CA TYR A 161 14.21 -2.08 4.49
C TYR A 161 14.23 -1.29 3.18
N SER A 162 15.43 -0.89 2.78
CA SER A 162 15.66 -0.19 1.52
C SER A 162 17.09 -0.39 1.05
N LYS A 163 17.42 0.17 -0.12
CA LYS A 163 18.78 0.24 -0.64
C LYS A 163 19.05 1.62 -1.21
N TYR A 164 20.29 2.07 -1.13
CA TYR A 164 20.68 3.30 -1.80
C TYR A 164 20.65 3.13 -3.32
N TYR A 165 19.92 4.02 -4.00
CA TYR A 165 20.16 4.30 -5.42
C TYR A 165 21.38 5.21 -5.59
N ASN A 166 21.55 6.17 -4.67
CA ASN A 166 22.74 7.02 -4.57
C ASN A 166 23.00 7.37 -3.09
N SER A 167 23.96 6.67 -2.50
CA SER A 167 24.38 6.78 -1.10
C SER A 167 24.85 8.20 -0.74
N LYS A 168 25.68 8.83 -1.58
CA LYS A 168 26.19 10.20 -1.34
C LYS A 168 25.08 11.23 -1.18
N SER A 169 24.01 11.06 -1.96
CA SER A 169 22.86 11.96 -1.97
C SER A 169 21.71 11.52 -1.05
N ALA A 170 21.88 10.40 -0.33
CA ALA A 170 20.84 9.76 0.47
C ALA A 170 19.54 9.54 -0.32
N ILE A 171 19.69 9.00 -1.52
CA ILE A 171 18.57 8.62 -2.39
C ILE A 171 18.37 7.11 -2.26
N PHE A 172 17.16 6.72 -1.89
CA PHE A 172 16.72 5.36 -1.66
C PHE A 172 15.81 4.88 -2.79
N THR A 173 15.72 3.57 -2.94
CA THR A 173 14.72 2.91 -3.77
C THR A 173 14.25 1.63 -3.10
N GLN A 174 13.18 1.01 -3.61
CA GLN A 174 12.68 -0.28 -3.14
C GLN A 174 12.41 -0.24 -1.62
N LEU A 175 11.36 0.48 -1.22
CA LEU A 175 10.89 0.49 0.16
C LEU A 175 10.13 -0.81 0.44
N GLU A 176 10.84 -1.75 1.02
CA GLU A 176 10.24 -2.95 1.55
C GLU A 176 9.92 -2.68 3.02
N GLY A 177 8.64 -2.44 3.33
CA GLY A 177 8.21 -2.45 4.73
C GLY A 177 8.35 -3.85 5.33
N ARG A 178 7.60 -4.13 6.39
CA ARG A 178 7.57 -5.41 7.11
C ARG A 178 7.11 -6.65 6.31
N TRP A 179 7.26 -6.68 4.98
CA TRP A 179 6.98 -7.82 4.11
C TRP A 179 7.81 -9.05 4.44
N LYS A 180 8.99 -8.89 5.04
CA LYS A 180 9.74 -10.02 5.62
C LYS A 180 8.95 -10.74 6.74
N GLN A 181 7.92 -10.12 7.31
CA GLN A 181 7.05 -10.72 8.34
C GLN A 181 5.68 -11.19 7.81
N GLU A 182 5.21 -10.67 6.67
CA GLU A 182 3.98 -11.17 6.02
C GLU A 182 4.27 -12.47 5.28
N LYS A 183 4.34 -13.55 6.06
CA LYS A 183 4.55 -14.92 5.62
C LYS A 183 3.30 -15.74 5.87
N LEU A 184 2.90 -16.50 4.86
CA LEU A 184 2.01 -17.63 5.04
C LEU A 184 2.80 -18.80 5.61
N ILE A 185 2.20 -19.50 6.57
CA ILE A 185 2.78 -20.72 7.12
C ILE A 185 2.17 -21.94 6.42
N GLY A 186 3.00 -22.75 5.77
CA GLY A 186 2.59 -23.98 5.09
C GLY A 186 2.22 -25.12 6.03
N LYS A 187 1.76 -26.25 5.47
CA LYS A 187 1.33 -27.45 6.20
C LYS A 187 2.46 -28.03 7.08
N ASN A 188 3.72 -27.91 6.67
CA ASN A 188 4.90 -28.42 7.40
C ASN A 188 5.78 -27.28 7.93
N ASP A 189 5.18 -26.15 8.31
CA ASP A 189 5.89 -24.97 8.83
C ASP A 189 6.80 -24.25 7.81
N GLU A 190 6.54 -24.45 6.51
CA GLU A 190 7.21 -23.68 5.47
C GLU A 190 6.82 -22.20 5.56
N GLU A 191 7.79 -21.30 5.54
CA GLU A 191 7.53 -19.86 5.50
C GLU A 191 7.47 -19.37 4.05
N ILE A 192 6.27 -19.03 3.57
CA ILE A 192 6.04 -18.58 2.20
C ILE A 192 5.81 -17.07 2.22
N THR A 193 6.75 -16.31 1.69
CA THR A 193 6.61 -14.84 1.57
C THR A 193 5.54 -14.48 0.54
N LEU A 194 4.81 -13.39 0.77
CA LEU A 194 3.86 -12.88 -0.23
C LEU A 194 4.55 -12.52 -1.55
N THR A 195 5.82 -12.12 -1.52
CA THR A 195 6.61 -11.86 -2.72
C THR A 195 6.78 -13.11 -3.58
N ALA A 196 7.01 -14.28 -2.97
CA ALA A 196 7.07 -15.55 -3.72
C ALA A 196 5.73 -15.86 -4.42
N LEU A 197 4.63 -15.49 -3.78
CA LEU A 197 3.27 -15.65 -4.31
C LEU A 197 2.84 -14.51 -5.25
N ASN A 198 3.66 -13.48 -5.44
CA ASN A 198 3.31 -12.35 -6.28
C ASN A 198 3.17 -12.81 -7.75
N MET A 199 1.96 -12.72 -8.30
CA MET A 199 1.67 -13.16 -9.67
C MET A 199 1.95 -12.01 -10.63
N HIS A 200 3.04 -12.08 -11.39
CA HIS A 200 3.28 -11.18 -12.52
C HIS A 200 2.37 -11.57 -13.69
N SER A 201 1.07 -11.27 -13.63
CA SER A 201 0.15 -11.66 -14.71
C SER A 201 -1.18 -10.89 -14.72
N LYS A 202 -1.85 -10.96 -15.88
CA LYS A 202 -3.25 -10.55 -16.10
C LYS A 202 -4.27 -11.40 -15.34
N ILE A 203 -3.85 -12.32 -14.47
CA ILE A 203 -4.74 -13.28 -13.81
C ILE A 203 -5.72 -12.59 -12.86
N PHE A 204 -5.36 -11.42 -12.35
CA PHE A 204 -6.20 -10.56 -11.54
C PHE A 204 -6.81 -9.40 -12.33
N ALA A 205 -6.73 -9.39 -13.67
CA ALA A 205 -7.22 -8.27 -14.47
C ALA A 205 -8.72 -8.02 -14.30
N ASN A 206 -9.49 -9.07 -14.01
CA ASN A 206 -10.93 -9.01 -13.74
C ASN A 206 -11.26 -8.96 -12.24
N VAL A 207 -10.28 -8.74 -11.37
CA VAL A 207 -10.45 -8.68 -9.91
C VAL A 207 -10.16 -7.25 -9.46
N LEU A 208 -11.11 -6.61 -8.79
CA LEU A 208 -10.95 -5.24 -8.31
C LEU A 208 -9.95 -5.18 -7.15
N ASN A 209 -10.09 -6.08 -6.19
CA ASN A 209 -9.16 -6.19 -5.07
C ASN A 209 -9.16 -7.59 -4.48
N TYR A 210 -8.08 -7.98 -3.80
CA TYR A 210 -7.97 -9.29 -3.16
C TYR A 210 -7.03 -9.28 -1.94
N GLN A 211 -7.32 -10.16 -0.99
CA GLN A 211 -6.61 -10.30 0.28
C GLN A 211 -6.38 -11.78 0.59
N TYR A 212 -5.24 -12.12 1.17
CA TYR A 212 -5.02 -13.45 1.74
C TYR A 212 -5.50 -13.47 3.18
N GLN A 213 -6.27 -14.49 3.54
CA GLN A 213 -6.67 -14.78 4.90
C GLN A 213 -6.17 -16.19 5.26
N GLN A 214 -5.14 -16.25 6.11
CA GLN A 214 -4.63 -17.50 6.63
C GLN A 214 -5.54 -17.98 7.76
N ILE A 215 -6.40 -18.97 7.48
CA ILE A 215 -7.32 -19.53 8.47
C ILE A 215 -6.57 -20.40 9.48
N GLN A 216 -5.60 -21.19 8.98
CA GLN A 216 -4.68 -21.99 9.78
C GLN A 216 -3.42 -22.33 8.95
N LYS A 217 -2.45 -23.04 9.55
CA LYS A 217 -1.28 -23.53 8.82
C LYS A 217 -1.71 -24.33 7.59
N GLY A 218 -1.15 -23.97 6.44
CA GLY A 218 -1.39 -24.63 5.17
C GLY A 218 -2.79 -24.46 4.57
N ILE A 219 -3.66 -23.62 5.14
CA ILE A 219 -4.98 -23.31 4.58
C ILE A 219 -5.15 -21.80 4.46
N VAL A 220 -5.31 -21.34 3.24
CA VAL A 220 -5.42 -19.91 2.93
C VAL A 220 -6.64 -19.67 2.07
N LYS A 221 -7.41 -18.67 2.47
CA LYS A 221 -8.54 -18.18 1.71
C LYS A 221 -8.14 -16.88 1.00
N ILE A 222 -8.41 -16.80 -0.28
CA ILE A 222 -8.25 -15.60 -1.09
C ILE A 222 -9.61 -14.93 -1.13
N CYS A 223 -9.79 -13.90 -0.30
CA CYS A 223 -10.97 -13.07 -0.32
C CYS A 223 -10.84 -12.07 -1.48
N LEU A 224 -11.75 -12.07 -2.45
CA LEU A 224 -11.67 -11.19 -3.61
C LEU A 224 -12.98 -10.44 -3.87
N ILE A 225 -12.85 -9.21 -4.38
CA ILE A 225 -13.96 -8.45 -4.95
C ILE A 225 -13.91 -8.61 -6.47
N PRO A 226 -14.91 -9.26 -7.10
CA PRO A 226 -14.94 -9.46 -8.53
C PRO A 226 -15.22 -8.15 -9.27
N GLY A 227 -14.57 -7.93 -10.40
CA GLY A 227 -14.97 -6.93 -11.39
C GLY A 227 -16.10 -7.45 -12.27
N LYS A 228 -16.73 -6.60 -13.08
CA LYS A 228 -17.84 -7.00 -13.98
C LYS A 228 -17.55 -8.18 -14.91
N SER A 229 -16.32 -8.29 -15.38
CA SER A 229 -15.90 -9.34 -16.32
C SER A 229 -15.39 -10.61 -15.62
N TYR A 230 -15.46 -10.67 -14.29
CA TYR A 230 -15.02 -11.83 -13.53
C TYR A 230 -15.90 -13.04 -13.81
N SER A 231 -15.27 -14.18 -14.02
CA SER A 231 -15.91 -15.45 -14.35
C SER A 231 -15.32 -16.61 -13.56
N GLU A 232 -15.98 -17.77 -13.59
CA GLU A 232 -15.43 -18.99 -13.00
C GLU A 232 -14.10 -19.42 -13.67
N ASN A 233 -13.85 -19.01 -14.92
CA ASN A 233 -12.55 -19.24 -15.56
C ASN A 233 -11.44 -18.44 -14.88
N ASP A 234 -11.70 -17.19 -14.49
CA ASP A 234 -10.74 -16.38 -13.73
C ASP A 234 -10.47 -17.02 -12.36
N LYS A 235 -11.53 -17.47 -11.67
CA LYS A 235 -11.42 -18.19 -10.40
C LYS A 235 -10.52 -19.41 -10.51
N GLN A 236 -10.77 -20.27 -11.50
CA GLN A 236 -9.99 -21.49 -11.69
C GLN A 236 -8.53 -21.16 -12.04
N ALA A 237 -8.31 -20.19 -12.94
CA ALA A 237 -6.96 -19.76 -13.30
C ALA A 237 -6.19 -19.25 -12.08
N ILE A 238 -6.82 -18.44 -11.23
CA ILE A 238 -6.22 -17.93 -9.99
C ILE A 238 -5.81 -19.10 -9.07
N LEU A 239 -6.71 -20.06 -8.84
CA LEU A 239 -6.41 -21.23 -7.99
C LEU A 239 -5.27 -22.06 -8.57
N ASP A 240 -5.32 -22.39 -9.86
CA ASP A 240 -4.29 -23.18 -10.55
C ASP A 240 -2.90 -22.51 -10.45
N ALA A 241 -2.85 -21.17 -10.58
CA ALA A 241 -1.61 -20.43 -10.45
C ALA A 241 -1.04 -20.47 -9.04
N PHE A 242 -1.87 -20.34 -8.01
CA PHE A 242 -1.42 -20.43 -6.62
C PHE A 242 -0.99 -21.85 -6.25
N ASP A 243 -1.75 -22.86 -6.65
CA ASP A 243 -1.39 -24.26 -6.43
C ASP A 243 -0.07 -24.61 -7.14
N SER A 244 0.14 -24.10 -8.36
CA SER A 244 1.42 -24.29 -9.08
C SER A 244 2.62 -23.67 -8.35
N LYS A 245 2.44 -22.53 -7.67
CA LYS A 245 3.53 -21.82 -6.96
C LYS A 245 3.79 -22.32 -5.55
N ALA A 246 2.74 -22.56 -4.77
CA ALA A 246 2.85 -23.00 -3.39
C ALA A 246 2.99 -24.53 -3.28
N GLY A 247 2.73 -25.26 -4.38
CA GLY A 247 2.72 -26.70 -4.39
C GLY A 247 1.73 -27.26 -3.37
N HIS A 248 2.14 -28.29 -2.63
CA HIS A 248 1.32 -28.87 -1.58
C HIS A 248 1.46 -28.20 -0.20
N ALA A 249 2.24 -27.11 -0.11
CA ALA A 249 2.49 -26.45 1.16
C ALA A 249 1.28 -25.64 1.65
N VAL A 250 0.45 -25.13 0.74
CA VAL A 250 -0.76 -24.36 1.07
C VAL A 250 -1.90 -24.79 0.17
N GLU A 251 -3.08 -24.97 0.77
CA GLU A 251 -4.33 -25.18 0.09
C GLU A 251 -5.07 -23.86 -0.01
N PHE A 252 -5.30 -23.40 -1.25
CA PHE A 252 -6.00 -22.16 -1.52
C PHE A 252 -7.48 -22.39 -1.81
N SER A 253 -8.31 -21.50 -1.28
CA SER A 253 -9.72 -21.38 -1.65
C SER A 253 -10.04 -19.93 -1.98
N ILE A 254 -11.09 -19.69 -2.76
CA ILE A 254 -11.56 -18.34 -3.09
C ILE A 254 -12.90 -18.07 -2.42
N GLU A 255 -13.03 -16.92 -1.77
CA GLU A 255 -14.30 -16.38 -1.29
C GLU A 255 -14.55 -15.02 -1.94
N ILE A 256 -15.74 -14.84 -2.51
CA ILE A 256 -16.19 -13.56 -3.04
C ILE A 256 -16.73 -12.74 -1.86
N VAL A 257 -16.22 -11.52 -1.69
CA VAL A 257 -16.62 -10.61 -0.61
C VAL A 257 -17.06 -9.26 -1.17
N ASP A 258 -17.97 -8.58 -0.46
CA ASP A 258 -18.45 -7.25 -0.86
C ASP A 258 -17.45 -6.13 -0.49
N ARG A 259 -16.60 -6.37 0.51
CA ARG A 259 -15.63 -5.41 1.02
C ARG A 259 -14.38 -6.10 1.58
N MET A 260 -13.24 -5.47 1.39
CA MET A 260 -11.97 -5.90 1.99
C MET A 260 -11.97 -5.66 3.49
N GLN A 261 -11.31 -6.54 4.25
CA GLN A 261 -11.14 -6.35 5.68
C GLN A 261 -10.01 -5.35 5.92
N LEU A 262 -10.30 -4.29 6.68
CA LEU A 262 -9.33 -3.28 7.07
C LEU A 262 -8.93 -3.46 8.53
N THR A 263 -7.72 -3.03 8.87
CA THR A 263 -7.30 -2.91 10.28
C THR A 263 -8.21 -1.94 11.03
N SER A 264 -8.16 -1.95 12.37
CA SER A 264 -8.88 -0.95 13.19
C SER A 264 -8.52 0.51 12.86
N ARG A 265 -7.36 0.74 12.23
CA ARG A 265 -6.90 2.06 11.75
C ARG A 265 -7.26 2.36 10.29
N GLY A 266 -7.93 1.44 9.59
CA GLY A 266 -8.38 1.62 8.22
C GLY A 266 -7.36 1.31 7.15
N LYS A 267 -6.19 0.77 7.53
CA LYS A 267 -5.18 0.29 6.58
C LYS A 267 -5.58 -1.07 6.00
N PHE A 268 -5.31 -1.24 4.72
CA PHE A 268 -5.39 -2.52 4.05
C PHE A 268 -4.11 -3.32 4.28
N GLN A 269 -4.25 -4.61 4.60
CA GLN A 269 -3.12 -5.55 4.69
C GLN A 269 -3.26 -6.61 3.63
N ARG A 270 -2.20 -6.96 2.90
CA ARG A 270 -2.32 -8.00 1.88
C ARG A 270 -2.58 -9.38 2.50
N LEU A 271 -2.08 -9.61 3.71
CA LEU A 271 -2.29 -10.83 4.50
C LEU A 271 -2.96 -10.53 5.85
N ILE A 272 -3.98 -11.32 6.17
CA ILE A 272 -4.65 -11.40 7.47
C ILE A 272 -4.41 -12.80 8.04
N LYS A 273 -4.12 -12.88 9.34
CA LYS A 273 -3.95 -14.12 10.09
C LYS A 273 -5.03 -14.23 11.18
#